data_AF-A0A971ZQY1-F1
#
_entry.id   AF-A0A971ZQY1-F1
#
_cell.length_a   1.000
_cell.length_b   1.000
_cell.length_c   1.000
_cell.angle_alpha   90.00
_cell.angle_beta   90.00
_cell.angle_gamma   90.00
#
_symmetry.space_group_name_H-M   'P 1'
#
loop_
_entity.id
_entity.type
_entity.pdbx_description
1 polymer ?
#
loop_
_entity_poly.entity_id
_entity_poly.type
_entity_poly.pdbx_seq_one_letter_code
_entity_poly.pdbx_strand_id
1 'polypeptide(L)'
;MAIEVLCPGCKTRFKVSDKFAGKKGPCPKCKVVITVPEKTPEVVVHAPEEFGPKNASGVGVLKPIARQETKASPLVIVSILGGIMLVLILALVLRGLEEKPAWLLGAGAFLLAPPLVLGGYTFLRDDELEPYRGLSLIVRVVICSALYAALWAVYAWLPALALNLQYIELVHLPLIVPPIAVAGAFVAVYTLDLEFTEALIHFAFYALVTIVLCVVIGVRLMGAPPAV
;
A
#
# COMPACT_ATOMS: atom_id res chain seq x y z
N MET A 1 -7.54 9.61 49.81
CA MET A 1 -6.54 10.25 48.95
C MET A 1 -5.48 10.91 49.81
N ALA A 2 -4.41 11.43 49.20
CA ALA A 2 -3.33 12.10 49.90
C ALA A 2 -3.23 13.54 49.41
N ILE A 3 -3.29 14.50 50.34
CA ILE A 3 -3.13 15.92 50.08
C ILE A 3 -1.63 16.23 50.05
N GLU A 4 -1.17 16.86 48.98
CA GLU A 4 0.19 17.39 48.90
C GLU A 4 0.27 18.74 49.60
N VAL A 5 1.07 18.82 50.66
CA VAL A 5 1.24 20.03 51.47
C VAL A 5 2.65 20.54 51.35
N LEU A 6 2.79 21.85 51.15
CA LEU A 6 4.06 22.56 51.17
C LEU A 6 4.22 23.26 52.54
N CYS A 7 5.27 22.93 53.29
CA CYS A 7 5.55 23.61 54.55
C CYS A 7 6.08 25.04 54.31
N PRO A 8 5.53 26.10 54.94
CA PRO A 8 6.04 27.46 54.81
C PRO A 8 7.41 27.66 55.49
N GLY A 9 7.76 26.86 56.50
CA GLY A 9 9.03 26.99 57.22
C GLY A 9 10.21 26.35 56.47
N CYS A 10 10.07 25.08 56.07
CA CYS A 10 11.17 24.31 55.46
C CYS A 10 10.99 24.03 53.95
N LYS A 11 9.91 24.53 53.34
CA LYS A 11 9.56 24.38 51.90
C LYS A 11 9.52 22.94 51.38
N THR A 12 9.49 21.96 52.28
CA THR A 12 9.43 20.55 51.92
C THR A 12 7.99 20.20 51.56
N ARG A 13 7.81 19.50 50.44
CA ARG A 13 6.52 18.94 50.01
C ARG A 13 6.35 17.56 50.61
N PHE A 14 5.19 17.27 51.18
CA PHE A 14 4.88 15.96 51.73
C PHE A 14 3.41 15.62 51.60
N LYS A 15 3.10 14.33 51.65
CA LYS A 15 1.75 13.79 51.48
C LYS A 15 1.14 13.51 52.84
N VAL A 16 -0.03 14.08 53.11
CA VAL A 16 -0.83 13.80 54.32
C VAL A 16 -2.18 13.22 53.93
N SER A 17 -2.72 12.33 54.75
CA SER A 17 -4.04 11.75 54.46
C SER A 17 -5.13 12.82 54.53
N ASP A 18 -6.17 12.66 53.70
CA ASP A 18 -7.32 13.58 53.67
C ASP A 18 -8.02 13.77 55.04
N LYS A 19 -7.84 12.86 56.00
CA LYS A 19 -8.40 12.98 57.36
C LYS A 19 -7.88 14.19 58.14
N PHE A 20 -6.78 14.79 57.68
CA PHE A 20 -6.15 15.96 58.28
C PHE A 20 -6.45 17.25 57.52
N ALA A 21 -7.29 17.22 56.48
CA ALA A 21 -7.75 18.43 55.79
C ALA A 21 -8.31 19.46 56.77
N GLY A 22 -7.86 20.72 56.66
CA GLY A 22 -8.28 21.82 57.54
C GLY A 22 -7.71 21.78 58.97
N LYS A 23 -6.98 20.73 59.37
CA LYS A 23 -6.41 20.60 60.72
C LYS A 23 -4.99 21.17 60.80
N LYS A 24 -4.62 21.65 61.99
CA LYS A 24 -3.24 22.07 62.31
C LYS A 24 -2.42 20.88 62.79
N GLY A 25 -1.20 20.75 62.30
CA GLY A 25 -0.28 19.69 62.71
C GLY A 25 1.19 20.08 62.52
N PRO A 26 2.12 19.45 63.25
CA PRO A 26 3.54 19.72 63.09
C PRO A 26 4.07 19.16 61.77
N CYS A 27 4.93 19.93 61.08
CA CYS A 27 5.66 19.45 59.92
C CYS A 27 6.61 18.30 60.33
N PRO A 28 6.66 17.17 59.59
CA PRO A 28 7.51 16.03 59.93
C PRO A 28 9.02 16.36 59.90
N LYS A 29 9.42 17.42 59.18
CA LYS A 29 10.84 17.80 59.02
C LYS A 29 11.31 18.90 59.99
N CYS A 30 10.52 19.95 60.18
CA CYS A 30 10.92 21.11 60.99
C CYS A 30 10.04 21.35 62.22
N LYS A 31 9.02 20.52 62.46
CA LYS A 31 8.08 20.58 63.58
C LYS A 31 7.26 21.87 63.72
N VAL A 32 7.43 22.84 62.82
CA VAL A 32 6.59 24.04 62.71
C VAL A 32 5.14 23.61 62.50
N VAL A 33 4.21 24.20 63.25
CA VAL A 33 2.78 23.92 63.16
C VAL A 33 2.23 24.56 61.87
N ILE A 34 1.72 23.74 60.97
CA ILE A 34 1.14 24.16 59.70
C ILE A 34 -0.33 23.77 59.63
N THR A 35 -1.14 24.55 58.94
CA THR A 35 -2.52 24.20 58.62
C THR A 35 -2.53 23.42 57.30
N VAL A 36 -3.07 22.21 57.31
CA VAL A 36 -3.25 21.42 56.09
C VAL A 36 -4.39 22.06 55.27
N PRO A 37 -4.18 22.37 53.97
CA PRO A 37 -5.22 22.90 53.11
C PRO A 37 -6.48 22.03 53.11
N GLU A 38 -7.64 22.66 52.98
CA GLU A 38 -8.87 21.94 52.75
C GLU A 38 -8.79 21.22 51.40
N LYS A 39 -9.53 20.12 51.27
CA LYS A 39 -9.58 19.34 50.03
C LYS A 39 -10.07 20.25 48.91
N THR A 40 -9.17 20.67 48.02
CA THR A 40 -9.58 21.34 46.79
C THR A 40 -10.46 20.37 46.01
N PRO A 41 -11.61 20.83 45.46
CA PRO A 41 -12.38 20.01 44.56
C PRO A 41 -11.45 19.58 43.42
N GLU A 42 -11.43 18.29 43.13
CA GLU A 42 -10.70 17.74 42.00
C GLU A 42 -11.24 18.46 40.76
N VAL A 43 -10.44 19.39 40.23
CA VAL A 43 -10.80 20.12 39.02
C VAL A 43 -10.68 19.12 37.89
N VAL A 44 -11.79 18.45 37.59
CA VAL A 44 -11.94 17.68 36.37
C VAL A 44 -11.81 18.69 35.24
N VAL A 45 -10.60 18.81 34.68
CA VAL A 45 -10.36 19.58 33.47
C VAL A 45 -11.07 18.82 32.36
N HIS A 46 -12.33 19.17 32.14
CA HIS A 46 -13.05 18.74 30.95
C HIS A 46 -12.28 19.30 29.76
N ALA A 47 -11.71 18.40 28.96
CA ALA A 47 -11.21 18.78 27.65
C ALA A 47 -12.35 19.53 26.94
N PRO A 48 -12.07 20.67 26.28
CA PRO A 48 -13.09 21.38 25.51
C PRO A 48 -13.80 20.39 24.61
N GLU A 49 -15.13 20.39 24.61
CA GLU A 49 -15.88 19.58 23.65
C GLU A 49 -15.38 19.94 22.23
N GLU A 50 -15.08 18.92 21.42
CA GLU A 50 -14.61 19.11 20.05
C GLU A 50 -15.60 20.04 19.32
N PHE A 51 -15.13 21.25 18.97
CA PHE A 51 -15.93 22.29 18.32
C PHE A 51 -16.27 21.86 16.89
N GLY A 52 -17.56 21.76 16.57
CA GLY A 52 -18.04 21.50 15.21
C GLY A 52 -19.33 20.70 15.12
N PRO A 53 -19.94 20.62 13.92
CA PRO A 53 -21.09 19.76 13.69
C PRO A 53 -20.73 18.30 13.97
N LYS A 54 -21.57 17.62 14.77
CA LYS A 54 -21.46 16.18 15.06
C LYS A 54 -22.42 15.41 14.16
N ASN A 55 -22.04 14.20 13.74
CA ASN A 55 -22.96 13.30 13.04
C ASN A 55 -23.95 12.64 14.01
N ALA A 56 -24.90 11.85 13.50
CA ALA A 56 -25.87 11.11 14.31
C ALA A 56 -25.24 10.14 15.34
N SER A 57 -23.96 9.79 15.14
CA SER A 57 -23.17 8.91 16.01
C SER A 57 -22.34 9.68 17.05
N GLY A 58 -22.48 11.01 17.13
CA GLY A 58 -21.78 11.86 18.09
C GLY A 58 -20.32 12.17 17.75
N VAL A 59 -19.85 11.78 16.57
CA VAL A 59 -18.48 12.03 16.09
C VAL A 59 -18.43 13.37 15.35
N GLY A 60 -17.42 14.20 15.64
CA GLY A 60 -17.20 15.46 14.94
C GLY A 60 -17.00 15.24 13.44
N VAL A 61 -17.83 15.87 12.62
CA VAL A 61 -17.81 15.76 11.14
C VAL A 61 -16.56 16.39 10.55
N LEU A 62 -15.99 17.40 11.23
CA LEU A 62 -14.78 18.11 10.80
C LEU A 62 -13.49 17.41 11.25
N LYS A 63 -13.58 16.25 11.92
CA LYS A 63 -12.39 15.51 12.33
C LYS A 63 -11.69 14.95 11.08
N PRO A 64 -10.40 15.24 10.87
CA PRO A 64 -9.66 14.63 9.77
C PRO A 64 -9.78 13.11 9.82
N ILE A 65 -10.04 12.48 8.67
CA ILE A 65 -10.13 11.03 8.57
C ILE A 65 -8.74 10.46 8.87
N ALA A 66 -8.62 9.75 9.99
CA ALA A 66 -7.36 9.13 10.37
C ALA A 66 -7.03 7.97 9.42
N ARG A 67 -5.77 7.91 9.00
CA ARG A 67 -5.23 6.83 8.15
C ARG A 67 -5.43 5.48 8.84
N GLN A 68 -6.16 4.57 8.19
CA GLN A 68 -6.16 3.17 8.59
C GLN A 68 -5.03 2.45 7.86
N GLU A 69 -3.93 2.22 8.58
CA GLU A 69 -2.82 1.42 8.07
C GLU A 69 -3.30 0.00 7.75
N THR A 70 -3.06 -0.44 6.53
CA THR A 70 -3.33 -1.80 6.08
C THR A 70 -2.41 -2.75 6.84
N LYS A 71 -2.94 -3.42 7.88
CA LYS A 71 -2.17 -4.42 8.64
C LYS A 71 -1.94 -5.64 7.76
N ALA A 72 -0.74 -5.77 7.21
CA ALA A 72 -0.33 -6.98 6.49
C ALA A 72 -0.40 -8.18 7.43
N SER A 73 -1.38 -9.06 7.23
CA SER A 73 -1.48 -10.28 8.03
C SER A 73 -0.38 -11.27 7.62
N PRO A 74 0.16 -12.08 8.55
CA PRO A 74 1.14 -13.11 8.21
C PRO A 74 0.65 -14.05 7.09
N LEU A 75 -0.66 -14.34 7.06
CA LEU A 75 -1.27 -15.17 6.03
C LEU A 75 -1.15 -14.54 4.64
N VAL A 76 -1.37 -13.22 4.51
CA VAL A 76 -1.22 -12.50 3.24
C VAL A 76 0.23 -12.58 2.76
N ILE A 77 1.21 -12.36 3.64
CA ILE A 77 2.63 -12.45 3.29
C ILE A 77 2.99 -13.85 2.81
N VAL A 78 2.57 -14.89 3.53
CA VAL A 78 2.79 -16.30 3.14
C VAL A 78 2.14 -16.61 1.78
N SER A 79 0.94 -16.07 1.53
CA SER A 79 0.25 -16.27 0.26
C SER A 79 0.98 -15.64 -0.94
N ILE A 80 1.54 -14.43 -0.76
CA ILE A 80 2.36 -13.74 -1.77
C ILE A 80 3.64 -14.53 -2.05
N LEU A 81 4.38 -14.90 -1.00
CA LEU A 81 5.61 -15.69 -1.14
C LEU A 81 5.34 -17.05 -1.80
N GLY A 82 4.27 -17.74 -1.39
CA GLY A 82 3.83 -19.00 -1.99
C GLY A 82 3.46 -18.86 -3.46
N GLY A 83 2.76 -17.78 -3.82
CA GLY A 83 2.40 -17.47 -5.20
C GLY A 83 3.62 -17.21 -6.08
N ILE A 84 4.58 -16.41 -5.61
CA ILE A 84 5.85 -16.17 -6.32
C ILE A 84 6.60 -17.49 -6.54
N MET A 85 6.71 -18.31 -5.49
CA MET A 85 7.40 -19.61 -5.54
C MET A 85 6.71 -20.56 -6.53
N LEU A 86 5.38 -20.61 -6.53
CA LEU A 86 4.58 -21.40 -7.48
C LEU A 86 4.81 -20.94 -8.93
N VAL A 87 4.77 -19.64 -9.20
CA VAL A 87 5.01 -19.09 -10.55
C VAL A 87 6.43 -19.44 -11.03
N LEU A 88 7.44 -19.38 -10.16
CA LEU A 88 8.80 -19.77 -10.50
C LEU A 88 8.93 -21.28 -10.78
N ILE A 89 8.30 -22.14 -9.97
CA ILE A 89 8.26 -23.58 -10.26
C ILE A 89 7.63 -23.84 -11.63
N LEU A 90 6.47 -23.24 -11.91
CA LEU A 90 5.78 -23.39 -13.18
C LEU A 90 6.67 -22.91 -14.35
N ALA A 91 7.36 -21.79 -14.19
CA ALA A 91 8.29 -21.28 -15.20
C ALA A 91 9.45 -22.26 -15.48
N LEU A 92 10.00 -22.91 -14.44
CA LEU A 92 11.05 -23.93 -14.59
C LEU A 92 10.54 -25.22 -15.25
N VAL A 93 9.30 -25.65 -14.93
CA VAL A 93 8.66 -26.78 -15.60
C VAL A 93 8.46 -26.49 -17.08
N LEU A 94 7.94 -25.30 -17.41
CA LEU A 94 7.73 -24.87 -18.80
C LEU A 94 9.05 -24.72 -19.58
N ARG A 95 10.16 -24.40 -18.91
CA ARG A 95 11.49 -24.36 -19.53
C ARG A 95 11.91 -25.72 -20.09
N GLY A 96 11.52 -26.81 -19.44
CA GLY A 96 11.85 -28.18 -19.85
C GLY A 96 11.02 -28.72 -21.02
N LEU A 97 9.96 -28.01 -21.44
CA LEU A 97 9.16 -28.39 -22.59
C LEU A 97 9.85 -27.92 -23.89
N GLU A 98 9.98 -28.80 -24.88
CA GLU A 98 10.53 -28.45 -26.20
C GLU A 98 9.63 -27.43 -26.90
N GLU A 99 8.36 -27.76 -27.05
CA GLU A 99 7.35 -26.90 -27.67
C GLU A 99 6.55 -26.11 -26.64
N LYS A 100 6.36 -24.82 -26.89
CA LYS A 100 5.65 -23.88 -26.02
C LYS A 100 4.53 -23.22 -26.83
N PRO A 101 3.29 -23.71 -26.75
CA PRO A 101 2.23 -23.20 -27.60
C PRO A 101 1.91 -21.75 -27.24
N ALA A 102 1.69 -20.91 -28.25
CA ALA A 102 1.50 -19.46 -28.08
C ALA A 102 0.32 -19.11 -27.16
N TRP A 103 -0.75 -19.91 -27.16
CA TRP A 103 -1.91 -19.70 -26.28
C TRP A 103 -1.55 -19.86 -24.80
N LEU A 104 -0.60 -20.74 -24.46
CA LEU A 104 -0.16 -20.96 -23.09
C LEU A 104 0.64 -19.76 -22.57
N LEU A 105 1.50 -19.19 -23.42
CA LEU A 105 2.24 -17.97 -23.11
C LEU A 105 1.30 -16.77 -22.97
N GLY A 106 0.32 -16.64 -23.87
CA GLY A 106 -0.71 -15.61 -23.80
C GLY A 106 -1.57 -15.72 -22.53
N ALA A 107 -2.02 -16.93 -22.18
CA ALA A 107 -2.76 -17.19 -20.95
C ALA A 107 -1.91 -16.90 -19.70
N GLY A 108 -0.63 -17.25 -19.71
CA GLY A 108 0.32 -16.92 -18.65
C GLY A 108 0.46 -15.42 -18.44
N ALA A 109 0.66 -14.64 -19.52
CA ALA A 109 0.73 -13.19 -19.45
C ALA A 109 -0.56 -12.57 -18.91
N PHE A 110 -1.72 -13.07 -19.34
CA PHE A 110 -3.03 -12.62 -18.84
C PHE A 110 -3.26 -12.95 -17.36
N LEU A 111 -2.93 -14.16 -16.91
CA LEU A 111 -3.12 -14.59 -15.51
C LEU A 111 -2.12 -13.94 -14.55
N LEU A 112 -0.95 -13.58 -15.04
CA LEU A 112 0.07 -12.86 -14.28
C LEU A 112 -0.33 -11.40 -14.00
N ALA A 113 -1.08 -10.77 -14.90
CA ALA A 113 -1.40 -9.35 -14.81
C ALA A 113 -2.23 -8.97 -13.56
N PRO A 114 -3.35 -9.64 -13.20
CA PRO A 114 -4.18 -9.23 -12.06
C PRO A 114 -3.45 -9.06 -10.72
N PRO A 115 -2.62 -10.01 -10.24
CA PRO A 115 -1.90 -9.81 -8.98
C PRO A 115 -0.86 -8.67 -9.05
N LEU A 116 -0.22 -8.47 -10.20
CA LEU A 116 0.74 -7.37 -10.39
C LEU A 116 0.05 -6.01 -10.47
N VAL A 117 -1.08 -5.94 -11.17
CA VAL A 117 -1.92 -4.74 -11.28
C VAL A 117 -2.49 -4.37 -9.93
N LEU A 118 -3.00 -5.34 -9.17
CA LEU A 118 -3.51 -5.08 -7.83
C LEU A 118 -2.39 -4.61 -6.89
N GLY A 119 -1.25 -5.31 -6.88
CA GLY A 119 -0.10 -4.94 -6.05
C GLY A 119 0.45 -3.56 -6.38
N GLY A 120 0.64 -3.29 -7.68
CA GLY A 120 1.09 -1.99 -8.17
C GLY A 120 0.12 -0.87 -7.78
N TYR A 121 -1.19 -1.06 -7.99
CA TYR A 121 -2.21 -0.10 -7.57
C TYR A 121 -2.14 0.19 -6.07
N THR A 122 -1.96 -0.82 -5.21
CA THR A 122 -1.90 -0.57 -3.76
C THR A 122 -0.68 0.24 -3.33
N PHE A 123 0.40 0.28 -4.12
CA PHE A 123 1.63 0.99 -3.77
C PHE A 123 1.75 2.36 -4.45
N LEU A 124 1.25 2.47 -5.68
CA LEU A 124 1.45 3.65 -6.55
C LEU A 124 0.24 4.60 -6.60
N ARG A 125 -0.89 4.20 -6.02
CA ARG A 125 -2.08 5.05 -5.93
C ARG A 125 -1.82 6.24 -5.02
N ASP A 126 -2.32 7.39 -5.42
CA ASP A 126 -2.35 8.59 -4.59
C ASP A 126 -3.16 8.35 -3.30
N ASP A 127 -2.53 8.63 -2.17
CA ASP A 127 -3.12 8.49 -0.85
C ASP A 127 -4.15 9.60 -0.54
N GLU A 128 -4.13 10.71 -1.29
CA GLU A 128 -5.12 11.80 -1.16
C GLU A 128 -6.48 11.44 -1.79
N LEU A 129 -6.50 10.53 -2.76
CA LEU A 129 -7.72 10.06 -3.41
C LEU A 129 -8.38 8.93 -2.64
N GLU A 130 -9.70 8.76 -2.79
CA GLU A 130 -10.41 7.62 -2.20
C GLU A 130 -10.06 6.32 -2.95
N PRO A 131 -9.68 5.23 -2.25
CA PRO A 131 -9.30 3.99 -2.91
C PRO A 131 -10.51 3.30 -3.54
N TYR A 132 -10.33 2.72 -4.72
CA TYR A 132 -11.31 1.80 -5.27
C TYR A 132 -11.46 0.57 -4.37
N ARG A 133 -12.71 0.15 -4.13
CA ARG A 133 -13.06 -1.01 -3.30
C ARG A 133 -14.13 -1.88 -3.95
N GLY A 134 -14.21 -3.13 -3.51
CA GLY A 134 -15.25 -4.08 -3.92
C GLY A 134 -15.25 -4.33 -5.43
N LEU A 135 -16.45 -4.33 -6.03
CA LEU A 135 -16.64 -4.65 -7.44
C LEU A 135 -15.97 -3.62 -8.38
N SER A 136 -15.95 -2.34 -8.00
CA SER A 136 -15.31 -1.28 -8.80
C SER A 136 -13.82 -1.56 -9.01
N LEU A 137 -13.12 -1.95 -7.94
CA LEU A 137 -11.70 -2.32 -8.01
C LEU A 137 -11.49 -3.56 -8.89
N ILE A 138 -12.32 -4.60 -8.71
CA ILE A 138 -12.20 -5.85 -9.47
C ILE A 138 -12.36 -5.59 -10.97
N VAL A 139 -13.39 -4.86 -11.38
CA VAL A 139 -13.64 -4.56 -12.79
C VAL A 139 -12.47 -3.78 -13.40
N ARG A 140 -11.96 -2.76 -12.71
CA ARG A 140 -10.82 -1.95 -13.16
C ARG A 140 -9.54 -2.77 -13.29
N VAL A 141 -9.24 -3.61 -12.30
CA VAL A 141 -8.08 -4.52 -12.33
C VAL A 141 -8.18 -5.49 -13.49
N VAL A 142 -9.36 -6.09 -13.74
CA VAL A 142 -9.57 -7.02 -14.85
C VAL A 142 -9.40 -6.32 -16.21
N ILE A 143 -9.98 -5.13 -16.39
CA ILE A 143 -9.83 -4.34 -17.62
C ILE A 143 -8.36 -3.96 -17.85
N CYS A 144 -7.69 -3.43 -16.83
CA CYS A 144 -6.27 -3.06 -16.90
C CYS A 144 -5.39 -4.28 -17.23
N SER A 145 -5.64 -5.41 -16.58
CA SER A 145 -4.93 -6.67 -16.82
C SER A 145 -5.09 -7.16 -18.27
N ALA A 146 -6.31 -7.13 -18.79
CA ALA A 146 -6.60 -7.51 -20.18
C ALA A 146 -5.87 -6.62 -21.18
N LEU A 147 -5.88 -5.30 -20.95
CA LEU A 147 -5.21 -4.33 -21.81
C LEU A 147 -3.68 -4.44 -21.74
N TYR A 148 -3.11 -4.73 -20.56
CA TYR A 148 -1.68 -4.99 -20.40
C TYR A 148 -1.25 -6.27 -21.13
N ALA A 149 -2.03 -7.34 -21.02
CA ALA A 149 -1.80 -8.57 -21.77
C ALA A 149 -1.91 -8.34 -23.28
N ALA A 150 -2.87 -7.52 -23.73
CA ALA A 150 -3.01 -7.14 -25.13
C ALA A 150 -1.81 -6.31 -25.63
N LEU A 151 -1.31 -5.36 -24.84
CA LEU A 151 -0.11 -4.60 -25.18
C LEU A 151 1.15 -5.49 -25.23
N TRP A 152 1.25 -6.47 -24.34
CA TRP A 152 2.31 -7.47 -24.39
C TRP A 152 2.23 -8.35 -25.65
N ALA A 153 1.02 -8.75 -26.03
CA ALA A 153 0.77 -9.45 -27.29
C ALA A 153 1.17 -8.60 -28.51
N VAL A 154 0.85 -7.30 -28.50
CA VAL A 154 1.31 -6.36 -29.53
C VAL A 154 2.84 -6.32 -29.56
N TYR A 155 3.52 -6.19 -28.41
CA TYR A 155 4.98 -6.26 -28.35
C TYR A 155 5.54 -7.57 -28.95
N ALA A 156 4.93 -8.70 -28.64
CA ALA A 156 5.38 -10.02 -29.09
C ALA A 156 5.15 -10.28 -30.60
N TRP A 157 4.07 -9.75 -31.18
CA TRP A 157 3.67 -10.06 -32.56
C TRP A 157 3.82 -8.92 -33.58
N LEU A 158 3.71 -7.66 -33.17
CA LEU A 158 3.77 -6.49 -34.07
C LEU A 158 5.05 -6.46 -34.93
N PRO A 159 6.25 -6.77 -34.42
CA PRO A 159 7.48 -6.75 -35.22
C PRO A 159 7.44 -7.74 -36.39
N ALA A 160 6.86 -8.93 -36.16
CA ALA A 160 6.69 -9.95 -37.19
C ALA A 160 5.58 -9.56 -38.20
N LEU A 161 4.46 -9.02 -37.70
CA LEU A 161 3.28 -8.76 -38.53
C LEU A 161 3.39 -7.47 -39.37
N ALA A 162 3.80 -6.36 -38.76
CA ALA A 162 3.73 -5.03 -39.37
C ALA A 162 5.05 -4.58 -40.00
N LEU A 163 6.19 -5.04 -39.46
CA LEU A 163 7.51 -4.60 -39.91
C LEU A 163 8.25 -5.68 -40.71
N ASN A 164 7.66 -6.87 -40.85
CA ASN A 164 8.25 -8.04 -41.50
C ASN A 164 9.67 -8.36 -40.98
N LEU A 165 9.90 -8.08 -39.68
CA LEU A 165 11.18 -8.30 -39.02
C LEU A 165 11.23 -9.73 -38.49
N GLN A 166 12.17 -10.52 -39.02
CA GLN A 166 12.44 -11.87 -38.51
C GLN A 166 13.14 -11.83 -37.14
N TYR A 167 13.83 -10.74 -36.84
CA TYR A 167 14.51 -10.48 -35.56
C TYR A 167 14.53 -8.97 -35.27
N ILE A 168 14.52 -8.62 -33.98
CA ILE A 168 14.59 -7.23 -33.52
C ILE A 168 16.00 -6.98 -33.03
N GLU A 169 16.75 -6.14 -33.75
CA GLU A 169 18.03 -5.62 -33.27
C GLU A 169 17.83 -4.47 -32.28
N LEU A 170 18.87 -4.15 -31.50
CA LEU A 170 18.89 -3.04 -30.53
C LEU A 170 18.45 -1.70 -31.14
N VAL A 171 18.71 -1.48 -32.43
CA VAL A 171 18.32 -0.25 -33.14
C VAL A 171 16.80 -0.06 -33.27
N HIS A 172 16.01 -1.13 -33.19
CA HIS A 172 14.54 -1.06 -33.32
C HIS A 172 13.83 -0.82 -31.98
N LEU A 173 14.48 -1.12 -30.85
CA LEU A 173 13.91 -0.96 -29.50
C LEU A 173 13.42 0.48 -29.21
N PRO A 174 14.17 1.55 -29.55
CA PRO A 174 13.71 2.92 -29.34
C PRO A 174 12.45 3.28 -30.11
N LEU A 175 12.13 2.58 -31.19
CA LEU A 175 10.91 2.81 -31.97
C LEU A 175 9.71 2.04 -31.39
N ILE A 176 9.93 0.85 -30.82
CA ILE A 176 8.85 -0.06 -30.40
C ILE A 176 8.49 0.15 -28.92
N VAL A 177 9.49 0.24 -28.04
CA VAL A 177 9.26 0.24 -26.59
C VAL A 177 8.57 1.51 -26.09
N PRO A 178 8.99 2.74 -26.47
CA PRO A 178 8.37 3.94 -25.93
C PRO A 178 6.87 4.08 -26.26
N PRO A 179 6.39 3.84 -27.51
CA PRO A 179 4.95 3.89 -27.79
C PRO A 179 4.14 2.88 -26.97
N ILE A 180 4.65 1.66 -26.77
CA ILE A 180 3.98 0.62 -25.97
C ILE A 180 3.97 1.03 -24.49
N ALA A 181 5.07 1.58 -23.98
CA ALA A 181 5.17 2.06 -22.61
C ALA A 181 4.20 3.24 -22.35
N VAL A 182 4.11 4.19 -23.28
CA VAL A 182 3.17 5.31 -23.21
C VAL A 182 1.73 4.81 -23.27
N ALA A 183 1.42 3.86 -24.16
CA ALA A 183 0.09 3.25 -24.22
C ALA A 183 -0.27 2.52 -22.92
N GLY A 184 0.69 1.78 -22.34
CA GLY A 184 0.52 1.10 -21.04
C GLY A 184 0.31 2.07 -19.88
N ALA A 185 1.00 3.21 -19.89
CA ALA A 185 0.77 4.28 -18.94
C ALA A 185 -0.65 4.84 -19.08
N PHE A 186 -1.10 5.17 -20.30
CA PHE A 186 -2.48 5.64 -20.51
C PHE A 186 -3.54 4.63 -20.07
N VAL A 187 -3.31 3.33 -20.29
CA VAL A 187 -4.21 2.29 -19.76
C VAL A 187 -4.35 2.41 -18.24
N ALA A 188 -3.24 2.53 -17.50
CA ALA A 188 -3.29 2.68 -16.04
C ALA A 188 -3.92 4.02 -15.61
N VAL A 189 -3.62 5.13 -16.29
CA VAL A 189 -4.25 6.43 -16.03
C VAL A 189 -5.76 6.32 -16.13
N TYR A 190 -6.30 5.75 -17.21
CA TYR A 190 -7.75 5.71 -17.44
C TYR A 190 -8.49 4.61 -16.69
N THR A 191 -7.81 3.54 -16.28
CA THR A 191 -8.45 2.42 -15.56
C THR A 191 -8.32 2.53 -14.06
N LEU A 192 -7.23 3.09 -13.55
CA LEU A 192 -6.88 3.11 -12.13
C LEU A 192 -6.67 4.52 -11.57
N ASP A 193 -6.78 5.56 -12.41
CA ASP A 193 -6.64 6.97 -12.01
C ASP A 193 -5.29 7.26 -11.36
N LEU A 194 -4.24 6.59 -11.88
CA LEU A 194 -2.86 6.86 -11.52
C LEU A 194 -2.34 8.10 -12.27
N GLU A 195 -1.44 8.86 -11.64
CA GLU A 195 -0.67 9.87 -12.35
C GLU A 195 0.19 9.23 -13.44
N PHE A 196 0.53 9.98 -14.49
CA PHE A 196 1.22 9.42 -15.66
C PHE A 196 2.55 8.74 -15.30
N THR A 197 3.35 9.34 -14.42
CA THR A 197 4.63 8.77 -13.98
C THR A 197 4.43 7.45 -13.25
N GLU A 198 3.45 7.41 -12.34
CA GLU A 198 3.16 6.20 -11.56
C GLU A 198 2.51 5.12 -12.42
N ALA A 199 1.67 5.51 -13.38
CA ALA A 199 1.12 4.63 -14.39
C ALA A 199 2.21 4.02 -15.28
N LEU A 200 3.25 4.78 -15.62
CA LEU A 200 4.39 4.29 -16.38
C LEU A 200 5.19 3.26 -15.56
N ILE A 201 5.47 3.53 -14.29
CA ILE A 201 6.14 2.59 -13.37
C ILE A 201 5.28 1.33 -13.21
N HIS A 202 3.97 1.48 -13.09
CA HIS A 202 3.02 0.38 -12.96
C HIS A 202 3.05 -0.57 -14.17
N PHE A 203 3.01 -0.03 -15.39
CA PHE A 203 3.14 -0.84 -16.61
C PHE A 203 4.54 -1.44 -16.73
N ALA A 204 5.58 -0.67 -16.44
CA ALA A 204 6.98 -1.13 -16.49
C ALA A 204 7.22 -2.31 -15.53
N PHE A 205 6.59 -2.31 -14.36
CA PHE A 205 6.65 -3.44 -13.42
C PHE A 205 6.06 -4.72 -14.02
N TYR A 206 4.86 -4.64 -14.61
CA TYR A 206 4.26 -5.78 -15.33
C TYR A 206 5.16 -6.27 -16.48
N ALA A 207 5.65 -5.36 -17.32
CA ALA A 207 6.52 -5.69 -18.44
C ALA A 207 7.82 -6.36 -17.95
N LEU A 208 8.46 -5.81 -16.91
CA LEU A 208 9.69 -6.35 -16.34
C LEU A 208 9.50 -7.77 -15.80
N VAL A 209 8.46 -8.02 -15.01
CA VAL A 209 8.20 -9.36 -14.47
C VAL A 209 7.93 -10.36 -15.61
N THR A 210 7.18 -9.94 -16.63
CA THR A 210 6.91 -10.77 -17.81
C THR A 210 8.19 -11.08 -18.57
N ILE A 211 9.06 -10.08 -18.78
CA ILE A 211 10.39 -10.24 -19.40
C ILE A 211 11.23 -11.25 -18.62
N VAL A 212 11.33 -11.09 -17.30
CA VAL A 212 12.10 -12.00 -16.43
C VAL A 212 11.57 -13.43 -16.54
N LEU A 213 10.25 -13.63 -16.50
CA LEU A 213 9.67 -14.96 -16.63
C LEU A 213 9.90 -15.56 -18.02
N CYS A 214 9.82 -14.78 -19.09
CA CYS A 214 10.19 -15.24 -20.42
C CYS A 214 11.65 -15.73 -20.48
N VAL A 215 12.59 -15.00 -19.86
CA VAL A 215 14.00 -15.43 -19.75
C VAL A 215 14.14 -16.73 -18.94
N VAL A 216 13.41 -16.88 -17.83
CA VAL A 216 13.41 -18.12 -17.03
C VAL A 216 12.87 -19.29 -17.84
N ILE A 217 11.77 -19.12 -18.57
CA ILE A 217 11.15 -20.15 -19.43
C ILE A 217 12.02 -20.43 -20.68
N GLY A 218 12.93 -19.53 -21.03
CA GLY A 218 13.74 -19.64 -22.26
C GLY A 218 12.97 -19.24 -23.52
N VAL A 219 11.93 -18.42 -23.39
CA VAL A 219 11.21 -17.82 -24.52
C VAL A 219 12.02 -16.63 -25.03
N ARG A 220 12.16 -16.52 -26.36
CA ARG A 220 12.76 -15.33 -26.97
C ARG A 220 11.82 -14.15 -26.80
N LEU A 221 12.29 -13.13 -26.09
CA LEU A 221 11.57 -11.87 -25.84
C LEU A 221 11.21 -11.13 -27.13
N MET A 222 11.96 -11.37 -28.19
CA MET A 222 11.93 -10.62 -29.44
C MET A 222 12.27 -11.53 -30.62
N GLY A 223 11.28 -11.89 -31.44
CA GLY A 223 11.49 -12.58 -32.71
C GLY A 223 10.63 -13.83 -32.87
N ALA A 224 9.60 -13.65 -33.71
CA ALA A 224 8.69 -14.60 -34.34
C ALA A 224 8.00 -15.67 -33.46
N PRO A 225 6.71 -15.98 -33.73
CA PRO A 225 6.12 -17.21 -33.21
C PRO A 225 6.97 -18.42 -33.67
N PRO A 226 7.01 -19.53 -32.91
CA PRO A 226 7.49 -20.79 -33.47
C PRO A 226 6.71 -21.05 -34.77
N ALA A 227 7.42 -21.46 -35.82
CA ALA A 227 6.81 -21.78 -37.09
C ALA A 227 5.65 -22.76 -36.85
N VAL A 228 4.47 -22.40 -37.38
CA VAL A 228 3.32 -23.30 -37.48
C VAL A 228 3.69 -24.47 -38.38
#